data_AF-A0A522IJU7-F1
#
_entry.id   AF-A0A522IJU7-F1
#
_cell.length_a   1.000
_cell.length_b   1.000
_cell.length_c   1.000
_cell.angle_alpha   90.00
_cell.angle_beta   90.00
_cell.angle_gamma   90.00
#
_symmetry.space_group_name_H-M   'P 1'
#
loop_
_entity.id
_entity.type
_entity.pdbx_description
1 polymer ?
#
loop_
_entity_poly.entity_id
_entity_poly.type
_entity_poly.pdbx_seq_one_letter_code
_entity_poly.pdbx_strand_id
1 'polypeptide(L)'
;MADLFENPMGLMGFEFVEFASPKPNVLEPVFEQLGFKKVAVHRSKDVALYRQGGINFIINNEPKSVASYFAAEHGPSACGMAFRVGDAHKAYARALELGAQALDLPTGPMELRLPAIKGI
;
A
#
# COMPACT_ATOMS: atom_id res chain seq x y z
N MET A 1 -2.67 27.61 -10.62
CA MET A 1 -4.10 27.26 -10.46
C MET A 1 -4.37 27.23 -8.98
N ALA A 2 -5.28 28.07 -8.48
CA ALA A 2 -5.73 27.95 -7.10
C ALA A 2 -6.61 26.70 -6.98
N ASP A 3 -6.33 25.83 -6.01
CA ASP A 3 -7.16 24.67 -5.73
C ASP A 3 -8.58 25.14 -5.38
N LEU A 4 -9.59 24.59 -6.06
CA LEU A 4 -10.99 24.97 -5.89
C LEU A 4 -11.59 24.52 -4.53
N PHE A 5 -10.87 23.65 -3.81
CA PHE A 5 -11.31 23.05 -2.56
C PHE A 5 -10.17 23.00 -1.54
N GLU A 6 -10.51 23.06 -0.26
CA GLU A 6 -9.53 22.84 0.81
C GLU A 6 -8.97 21.41 0.73
N ASN A 7 -7.64 21.28 0.83
CA ASN A 7 -6.94 20.00 0.93
C ASN A 7 -6.40 19.80 2.36
N PRO A 8 -7.27 19.52 3.35
CA PRO A 8 -6.90 19.48 4.76
C PRO A 8 -5.88 18.40 5.12
N MET A 9 -5.86 17.33 4.34
CA MET A 9 -4.97 16.18 4.51
C MET A 9 -3.67 16.34 3.71
N GLY A 10 -3.56 17.41 2.91
CA GLY A 10 -2.40 17.67 2.05
C GLY A 10 -2.14 16.54 1.06
N LEU A 11 -3.19 15.92 0.51
CA LEU A 11 -3.09 14.83 -0.45
C LEU A 11 -2.42 15.29 -1.75
N MET A 12 -1.45 14.50 -2.22
CA MET A 12 -0.64 14.76 -3.42
C MET A 12 -0.68 13.56 -4.39
N GLY A 13 -1.81 12.85 -4.42
CA GLY A 13 -2.04 11.68 -5.26
C GLY A 13 -1.62 10.36 -4.62
N PHE A 14 -1.58 9.30 -5.45
CA PHE A 14 -1.23 7.94 -5.03
C PHE A 14 0.28 7.72 -5.02
N GLU A 15 0.76 6.98 -4.01
CA GLU A 15 2.13 6.49 -3.95
C GLU A 15 2.23 5.06 -4.50
N PHE A 16 1.39 4.15 -4.01
CA PHE A 16 1.29 2.77 -4.49
C PHE A 16 -0.06 2.13 -4.19
N VAL A 17 -0.34 1.02 -4.88
CA VAL A 17 -1.41 0.07 -4.52
C VAL A 17 -0.76 -1.27 -4.19
N GLU A 18 -1.20 -1.88 -3.10
CA GLU A 18 -0.70 -3.17 -2.62
C GLU A 18 -1.74 -4.26 -2.87
N PHE A 19 -1.29 -5.36 -3.45
CA PHE A 19 -2.09 -6.52 -3.81
C PHE A 19 -1.57 -7.77 -3.12
N ALA A 20 -2.49 -8.66 -2.80
CA ALA A 20 -2.18 -9.96 -2.23
C ALA A 20 -3.06 -11.04 -2.86
N SER A 21 -2.56 -12.27 -2.84
CA SER A 21 -3.27 -13.44 -3.35
C SER A 21 -3.02 -14.65 -2.42
N PRO A 22 -4.02 -15.51 -2.19
CA PRO A 22 -3.84 -16.73 -1.41
C PRO A 22 -2.97 -17.76 -2.15
N LYS A 23 -2.81 -17.61 -3.47
CA LYS A 23 -1.91 -18.44 -4.29
C LYS A 23 -0.83 -17.56 -4.93
N PRO A 24 0.45 -17.96 -4.87
CA PRO A 24 1.53 -17.22 -5.52
C PRO A 24 1.39 -17.29 -7.05
N ASN A 25 2.02 -16.34 -7.75
CA ASN A 25 2.10 -16.30 -9.21
C ASN A 25 0.76 -16.16 -9.96
N VAL A 26 -0.23 -15.54 -9.31
CA VAL A 26 -1.55 -15.24 -9.92
C VAL A 26 -1.60 -13.81 -10.44
N LEU A 27 -1.00 -12.87 -9.72
CA LEU A 27 -1.07 -11.43 -10.01
C LEU A 27 0.08 -10.99 -10.94
N GLU A 28 1.24 -11.62 -10.78
CA GLU A 28 2.48 -11.34 -11.51
C GLU A 28 2.28 -11.42 -13.04
N PRO A 29 1.69 -12.48 -13.61
CA PRO A 29 1.50 -12.56 -15.07
C PRO A 29 0.53 -11.49 -15.59
N VAL A 30 -0.47 -11.10 -14.79
CA VAL A 30 -1.44 -10.07 -15.16
C VAL A 30 -0.75 -8.71 -15.21
N PHE A 31 0.07 -8.38 -14.22
CA PHE A 31 0.79 -7.11 -14.19
C PHE A 31 1.81 -7.00 -15.31
N GLU A 32 2.51 -8.09 -15.63
CA GLU A 32 3.41 -8.15 -16.78
C GLU A 32 2.67 -7.93 -18.11
N GLN A 33 1.48 -8.52 -18.28
CA GLN A 33 0.63 -8.28 -19.46
C GLN A 33 0.14 -6.84 -19.56
N LEU A 34 -0.10 -6.19 -18.42
CA LEU A 34 -0.45 -4.76 -18.35
C LEU A 34 0.75 -3.83 -18.59
N GLY A 35 1.95 -4.38 -18.82
CA GLY A 35 3.16 -3.61 -19.11
C GLY A 35 3.96 -3.18 -17.88
N PHE A 36 3.63 -3.68 -16.68
CA PHE A 36 4.45 -3.47 -15.50
C PHE A 36 5.69 -4.37 -15.54
N LYS A 37 6.76 -3.90 -14.93
CA LYS A 37 7.99 -4.68 -14.74
C LYS A 37 8.30 -4.83 -13.27
N LYS A 38 8.72 -6.03 -12.86
CA LYS A 38 9.31 -6.24 -11.54
C LYS A 38 10.63 -5.49 -11.45
N VAL A 39 10.70 -4.48 -10.59
CA VAL A 39 11.87 -3.58 -10.47
C VAL A 39 12.64 -3.77 -9.16
N ALA A 40 12.01 -4.29 -8.12
CA ALA A 40 12.66 -4.57 -6.85
C ALA A 40 11.96 -5.69 -6.07
N VAL A 41 12.68 -6.24 -5.11
CA VAL A 41 12.16 -7.15 -4.08
C VAL A 41 12.49 -6.57 -2.71
N HIS A 42 11.60 -6.77 -1.75
CA HIS A 42 11.84 -6.34 -0.38
C HIS A 42 13.03 -7.11 0.22
N ARG A 43 13.76 -6.48 1.13
CA ARG A 43 15.03 -7.02 1.64
C ARG A 43 14.85 -8.22 2.57
N SER A 44 13.71 -8.27 3.28
CA SER A 44 13.42 -9.21 4.37
C SER A 44 12.08 -9.93 4.25
N LYS A 45 11.18 -9.48 3.36
CA LYS A 45 9.79 -9.96 3.25
C LYS A 45 9.55 -10.48 1.84
N ASP A 46 8.62 -11.40 1.66
CA ASP A 46 8.21 -11.89 0.34
C ASP A 46 7.28 -10.87 -0.35
N VAL A 47 7.88 -9.75 -0.74
CA VAL A 47 7.17 -8.60 -1.32
C VAL A 47 7.94 -8.14 -2.56
N ALA A 48 7.23 -7.95 -3.67
CA ALA A 48 7.80 -7.51 -4.94
C ALA A 48 7.21 -6.17 -5.38
N LEU A 49 8.06 -5.29 -5.89
CA LEU A 49 7.66 -4.01 -6.48
C LEU A 49 7.61 -4.13 -8.01
N TYR A 50 6.44 -3.87 -8.57
CA TYR A 50 6.16 -3.72 -9.99
C TYR A 50 5.96 -2.25 -10.33
N ARG A 51 6.59 -1.78 -11.40
CA ARG A 51 6.52 -0.37 -11.81
C ARG A 51 6.25 -0.22 -13.30
N GLN A 52 5.41 0.76 -13.62
CA GLN A 52 5.19 1.25 -14.97
C GLN A 52 5.12 2.78 -14.93
N GLY A 53 6.13 3.46 -15.47
CA GLY A 53 6.25 4.92 -15.34
C GLY A 53 6.23 5.36 -13.87
N GLY A 54 5.28 6.22 -13.51
CA GLY A 54 5.09 6.70 -12.13
C GLY A 54 4.19 5.83 -11.24
N ILE A 55 3.68 4.70 -11.74
CA ILE A 55 2.75 3.83 -11.01
C ILE A 55 3.53 2.71 -10.31
N ASN A 56 3.27 2.52 -9.02
CA ASN A 56 3.86 1.47 -8.20
C ASN A 56 2.77 0.48 -7.77
N PHE A 57 2.96 -0.79 -8.12
CA PHE A 57 2.20 -1.90 -7.57
C PHE A 57 3.09 -2.77 -6.70
N ILE A 58 2.62 -3.08 -5.50
CA ILE A 58 3.28 -3.98 -4.58
C ILE A 58 2.52 -5.29 -4.60
N ILE A 59 3.21 -6.40 -4.83
CA ILE A 59 2.65 -7.75 -4.57
C ILE A 59 3.22 -8.20 -3.25
N ASN A 60 2.35 -8.46 -2.29
CA ASN A 60 2.70 -8.94 -0.96
C ASN A 60 2.25 -10.41 -0.80
N ASN A 61 3.24 -11.31 -0.79
CA ASN A 61 3.09 -12.74 -0.55
C ASN A 61 3.57 -13.13 0.87
N GLU A 62 3.81 -12.16 1.75
CA GLU A 62 4.32 -12.40 3.11
C GLU A 62 3.29 -13.21 3.93
N PRO A 63 3.65 -14.42 4.42
CA PRO A 63 2.72 -15.25 5.19
C PRO A 63 2.45 -14.66 6.58
N LYS A 64 1.26 -14.94 7.13
CA LYS A 64 0.84 -14.48 8.48
C LYS A 64 0.89 -12.94 8.65
N SER A 65 0.72 -12.22 7.55
CA SER A 65 0.62 -10.76 7.49
C SER A 65 -0.84 -10.31 7.30
N VAL A 66 -1.12 -9.04 7.56
CA VAL A 66 -2.44 -8.41 7.27
C VAL A 66 -2.86 -8.68 5.83
N ALA A 67 -1.92 -8.55 4.88
CA ALA A 67 -2.15 -8.84 3.47
C ALA A 67 -2.56 -10.30 3.21
N SER A 68 -1.88 -11.27 3.86
CA SER A 68 -2.22 -12.69 3.71
C SER A 68 -3.60 -13.04 4.28
N TYR A 69 -4.00 -12.43 5.41
CA TYR A 69 -5.32 -12.64 5.99
C TYR A 69 -6.42 -12.03 5.10
N PHE A 70 -6.19 -10.83 4.58
CA PHE A 70 -7.10 -10.18 3.64
C PHE A 70 -7.29 -11.01 2.36
N ALA A 71 -6.19 -11.51 1.78
CA ALA A 71 -6.24 -12.34 0.58
C ALA A 71 -6.91 -13.70 0.81
N ALA A 72 -6.84 -14.26 2.02
CA ALA A 72 -7.54 -15.48 2.35
C ALA A 72 -9.07 -15.29 2.37
N GLU A 73 -9.55 -14.11 2.76
CA GLU A 73 -10.97 -13.77 2.79
C GLU A 73 -11.50 -13.33 1.41
N HIS A 74 -10.73 -12.52 0.68
CA HIS A 74 -11.20 -11.87 -0.54
C HIS A 74 -10.64 -12.43 -1.85
N GLY A 75 -9.69 -13.38 -1.78
CA GLY A 75 -8.97 -13.87 -2.96
C GLY A 75 -7.95 -12.85 -3.49
N PRO A 76 -7.51 -12.98 -4.77
CA PRO A 76 -6.58 -12.04 -5.40
C PRO A 76 -7.20 -10.63 -5.45
N SER A 77 -6.67 -9.71 -4.65
CA SER A 77 -7.32 -8.41 -4.40
C SER A 77 -6.31 -7.33 -4.00
N ALA A 78 -6.74 -6.07 -4.09
CA ALA A 78 -6.01 -4.94 -3.52
C ALA A 78 -6.25 -4.92 -2.01
N CYS A 79 -5.21 -5.18 -1.22
CA CYS A 79 -5.28 -5.23 0.24
C CYS A 79 -4.80 -3.95 0.92
N GLY A 80 -4.19 -3.02 0.17
CA GLY A 80 -3.68 -1.77 0.71
C GLY A 80 -3.50 -0.69 -0.36
N MET A 81 -3.46 0.56 0.07
CA MET A 81 -3.14 1.71 -0.77
C MET A 81 -2.40 2.76 0.03
N ALA A 82 -1.51 3.50 -0.63
CA ALA A 82 -0.77 4.60 -0.03
C ALA A 82 -1.00 5.90 -0.79
N PHE A 83 -1.12 6.98 -0.02
CA PHE A 83 -1.24 8.35 -0.54
C PHE A 83 0.03 9.12 -0.26
N ARG A 84 0.44 9.96 -1.21
CA ARG A 84 1.42 11.02 -0.95
C ARG A 84 0.72 12.12 -0.18
N VAL A 85 1.36 12.57 0.89
CA VAL A 85 0.89 13.70 1.71
C VAL A 85 2.04 14.63 2.03
N GLY A 86 1.73 15.92 2.18
CA GLY A 86 2.75 16.91 2.56
C GLY A 86 3.37 16.65 3.94
N ASP A 87 2.58 16.16 4.90
CA ASP A 87 3.03 15.76 6.23
C ASP A 87 2.24 14.54 6.72
N ALA A 88 2.92 13.40 6.84
CA ALA A 88 2.31 12.13 7.22
C ALA A 88 1.81 12.11 8.67
N HIS A 89 2.50 12.77 9.60
CA HIS A 89 2.09 12.80 11.00
C HIS A 89 0.86 13.67 11.19
N LYS A 90 0.82 14.84 10.54
CA LYS A 90 -0.33 15.74 10.57
C LYS A 90 -1.56 15.09 9.93
N ALA A 91 -1.40 14.47 8.76
CA ALA A 91 -2.48 13.75 8.09
C ALA A 91 -2.99 12.60 8.96
N TYR A 92 -2.09 11.80 9.53
CA TYR A 92 -2.46 10.68 10.40
C TYR A 92 -3.22 11.13 11.66
N ALA A 93 -2.70 12.13 12.39
CA ALA A 93 -3.36 12.66 13.58
C ALA A 93 -4.78 13.15 13.28
N ARG A 94 -4.94 13.90 12.17
CA ARG A 94 -6.25 14.37 11.72
C ARG A 94 -7.20 13.23 11.37
N ALA A 95 -6.72 12.16 10.72
CA ALA A 95 -7.55 11.00 10.42
C ALA A 95 -8.09 10.36 11.70
N LEU A 96 -7.24 10.23 12.74
CA LEU A 96 -7.66 9.69 14.04
C LEU A 96 -8.68 10.60 14.74
N GLU A 97 -8.49 11.92 14.71
CA GLU A 97 -9.44 12.89 15.26
C GLU A 97 -10.83 12.79 14.59
N LEU A 98 -10.86 12.45 13.31
CA LEU A 98 -12.09 12.25 12.54
C LEU A 98 -12.68 10.84 12.67
N GLY A 99 -12.12 9.98 13.53
CA GLY A 99 -12.64 8.65 13.83
C GLY A 99 -12.03 7.50 13.04
N ALA A 100 -10.95 7.71 12.29
CA ALA A 100 -10.22 6.61 11.67
C ALA A 100 -9.59 5.71 12.74
N GLN A 101 -9.50 4.42 12.45
CA GLN A 101 -8.86 3.46 13.34
C GLN A 101 -7.39 3.32 12.97
N ALA A 102 -6.50 3.47 13.95
CA ALA A 102 -5.08 3.21 13.77
C ALA A 102 -4.85 1.74 13.42
N LEU A 103 -3.94 1.48 12.47
CA LEU A 103 -3.46 0.13 12.15
C LEU A 103 -1.96 0.08 12.47
N ASP A 104 -1.57 -0.77 13.42
CA ASP A 104 -0.16 -0.98 13.72
C ASP A 104 0.40 -2.10 12.83
N LEU A 105 1.34 -1.73 11.97
CA LEU A 105 2.03 -2.67 11.09
C LEU A 105 3.43 -2.94 11.65
N PRO A 106 3.76 -4.18 12.02
CA PRO A 106 5.08 -4.50 12.56
C PRO A 106 6.16 -4.29 11.50
N THR A 107 7.16 -3.49 11.86
CA THR A 107 8.33 -3.19 11.02
C THR A 107 9.56 -3.91 11.53
N GLY A 108 10.29 -4.56 10.62
CA GLY A 108 11.59 -5.16 10.90
C GLY A 108 12.72 -4.14 11.07
N PRO A 109 13.93 -4.59 11.45
CA PRO A 109 15.11 -3.72 11.49
C PRO A 109 15.35 -3.05 10.13
N MET A 110 15.59 -1.74 10.13
CA MET A 110 15.81 -0.93 8.91
C MET A 110 14.57 -0.75 8.00
N GLU A 111 13.36 -1.09 8.48
CA GLU A 111 12.11 -0.77 7.81
C GLU A 111 11.56 0.58 8.31
N LEU A 112 10.99 1.36 7.39
CA LEU A 112 10.34 2.62 7.73
C LEU A 112 8.98 2.35 8.39
N ARG A 113 8.74 2.95 9.56
CA ARG A 113 7.43 2.93 10.20
C ARG A 113 6.56 4.05 9.62
N LEU A 114 5.72 3.68 8.67
CA LEU A 114 4.77 4.60 8.04
C LEU A 114 3.45 4.61 8.82
N PRO A 115 2.80 5.78 9.01
CA PRO A 115 1.47 5.84 9.60
C PRO A 115 0.46 5.08 8.73
N ALA A 116 -0.34 4.22 9.35
CA ALA A 116 -1.36 3.43 8.68
C ALA A 116 -2.67 3.47 9.47
N ILE A 117 -3.78 3.55 8.73
CA ILE A 117 -5.13 3.46 9.26
C ILE A 117 -5.83 2.23 8.67
N LYS A 118 -6.77 1.65 9.42
CA LYS A 118 -7.59 0.54 8.94
C LYS A 118 -8.50 1.06 7.83
N GLY A 119 -8.50 0.34 6.70
CA GLY A 119 -9.42 0.55 5.59
C GLY A 119 -10.76 -0.15 5.80
N ILE A 120 -11.28 -0.72 4.71
CA ILE A 120 -12.52 -1.51 4.66
C ILE A 120 -12.26 -2.90 5.25
#